data_AF-A0A2W0AFV5-F1
#
_entry.id   AF-A0A2W0AFV5-F1
#
_cell.length_a   1.000
_cell.length_b   1.000
_cell.length_c   1.000
_cell.angle_alpha   90.00
_cell.angle_beta   90.00
_cell.angle_gamma   90.00
#
_symmetry.space_group_name_H-M   'P 1'
#
loop_
_entity.id
_entity.type
_entity.pdbx_description
1 polymer ?
#
loop_
_entity_poly.entity_id
_entity_poly.type
_entity_poly.pdbx_seq_one_letter_code
_entity_poly.pdbx_strand_id
1 'polypeptide(L)'
;MTSLASETAPDITTLEEERERFLREFKSQIYSAHMQINAAASFRCGLEENHQGAYEPAAVCQSCYTKEQERSDLMEAALHMDLKEAAQIVYDAVWGDTSDSNKTYLNAAHALLTELRKRAGITLVMGSLKTLAH
;
A
#
# COMPACT_ATOMS: atom_id res chain seq x y z
N MET A 1 51.78 -56.43 -11.93
CA MET A 1 51.20 -55.06 -11.97
C MET A 1 50.08 -55.14 -13.00
N THR A 2 48.81 -55.18 -12.64
CA THR A 2 48.03 -54.09 -12.03
C THR A 2 46.84 -54.62 -11.21
N SER A 3 46.54 -53.89 -10.14
CA SER A 3 45.55 -54.18 -9.09
C SER A 3 44.11 -54.10 -9.58
N LEU A 4 43.27 -55.04 -9.12
CA LEU A 4 41.80 -54.94 -9.17
C LEU A 4 41.34 -53.79 -8.28
N ALA A 5 40.59 -52.84 -8.84
CA ALA A 5 39.85 -51.85 -8.09
C ALA A 5 38.62 -52.54 -7.48
N SER A 6 38.63 -52.72 -6.16
CA SER A 6 37.44 -53.12 -5.40
C SER A 6 36.55 -51.89 -5.26
N GLU A 7 35.52 -51.76 -6.09
CA GLU A 7 34.36 -50.90 -5.82
C GLU A 7 33.64 -51.47 -4.58
N THR A 8 34.03 -50.98 -3.41
CA THR A 8 33.32 -51.27 -2.16
C THR A 8 31.96 -50.61 -2.22
N ALA A 9 30.91 -51.42 -2.27
CA ALA A 9 29.54 -50.95 -2.12
C ALA A 9 29.40 -50.07 -0.86
N PRO A 10 28.70 -48.93 -0.92
CA PRO A 10 28.53 -48.05 0.23
C PRO A 10 27.85 -48.79 1.39
N ASP A 11 28.37 -48.57 2.59
CA ASP A 11 27.86 -49.15 3.83
C ASP A 11 26.38 -48.76 4.04
N ILE A 12 25.53 -49.76 4.28
CA ILE A 12 24.07 -49.56 4.42
C ILE A 12 23.75 -48.61 5.58
N THR A 13 24.58 -48.62 6.62
CA THR A 13 24.41 -47.77 7.81
C THR A 13 24.66 -46.29 7.49
N THR A 14 25.65 -45.98 6.65
CA THR A 14 25.95 -44.60 6.27
C THR A 14 24.87 -44.02 5.35
N LEU A 15 24.29 -44.85 4.48
CA LEU A 15 23.15 -44.48 3.64
C LEU A 15 21.89 -44.19 4.46
N GLU A 16 21.64 -44.93 5.54
CA GLU A 16 20.51 -44.67 6.45
C GLU A 16 20.67 -43.34 7.19
N GLU A 17 21.87 -43.01 7.67
CA GLU A 17 22.18 -41.73 8.31
C GLU A 17 22.07 -40.54 7.35
N GLU A 18 22.52 -40.69 6.11
CA GLU A 18 22.34 -39.68 5.06
C GLU A 18 20.86 -39.48 4.72
N ARG A 19 20.08 -40.56 4.62
CA ARG A 19 18.63 -40.49 4.42
C ARG A 19 17.94 -39.74 5.55
N GLU A 20 18.32 -40.01 6.80
CA GLU A 20 17.69 -39.36 7.95
C GLU A 20 18.04 -37.86 8.03
N ARG A 21 19.29 -37.50 7.71
CA ARG A 21 19.70 -36.09 7.57
C ARG A 21 18.91 -35.38 6.48
N PHE A 22 18.83 -36.00 5.29
CA PHE A 22 18.07 -35.46 4.17
C PHE A 22 16.59 -35.27 4.53
N LEU A 23 15.96 -36.24 5.20
CA LEU A 23 14.56 -36.13 5.62
C LEU A 23 14.34 -35.02 6.64
N ARG A 24 15.29 -34.78 7.56
CA ARG A 24 15.21 -33.65 8.50
C ARG A 24 15.32 -32.31 7.80
N GLU A 25 16.27 -32.17 6.88
CA GLU A 25 16.46 -30.95 6.10
C GLU A 25 15.28 -30.68 5.15
N PHE A 26 14.77 -31.73 4.50
CA PHE A 26 13.59 -31.61 3.64
C PHE A 26 12.33 -31.22 4.44
N LYS A 27 12.14 -31.83 5.62
CA LYS A 27 11.03 -31.48 6.52
C LYS A 27 11.14 -30.05 7.04
N SER A 28 12.35 -29.57 7.38
CA SER A 28 12.55 -28.18 7.82
C SER A 28 12.28 -27.19 6.68
N GLN A 29 12.70 -27.51 5.46
CA GLN A 29 12.39 -26.72 4.26
C GLN A 29 10.87 -26.65 4.01
N ILE A 30 10.15 -27.78 4.03
CA ILE A 30 8.69 -27.81 3.86
C ILE A 30 8.00 -26.99 4.95
N TYR A 31 8.42 -27.12 6.21
CA TYR A 31 7.80 -26.38 7.31
C TYR A 31 8.02 -24.87 7.17
N SER A 32 9.23 -24.45 6.77
CA SER A 32 9.54 -23.05 6.51
C SER A 32 8.72 -22.47 5.36
N ALA A 33 8.57 -23.22 4.25
CA ALA A 33 7.72 -22.83 3.13
C ALA A 33 6.23 -22.74 3.54
N HIS A 34 5.76 -23.66 4.38
CA HIS A 34 4.38 -23.64 4.86
C HIS A 34 4.09 -22.47 5.81
N MET A 35 5.06 -22.06 6.64
CA MET A 35 4.93 -20.85 7.45
C MET A 35 4.85 -19.58 6.61
N GLN A 36 5.57 -19.51 5.48
CA GLN A 36 5.46 -18.39 4.53
C GLN A 36 4.07 -18.35 3.84
N ILE A 37 3.45 -19.51 3.59
CA ILE A 37 2.12 -19.61 2.98
C ILE A 37 1.02 -19.13 3.95
N ASN A 38 1.23 -19.21 5.27
CA ASN A 38 0.25 -18.79 6.28
C ASN A 38 0.38 -17.29 6.67
N ALA A 39 0.85 -16.44 5.76
CA ALA A 39 0.84 -14.98 5.91
C ALA A 39 -0.59 -14.42 6.08
N ALA A 40 -1.63 -15.18 5.73
CA ALA A 40 -3.03 -14.82 5.99
C ALA A 40 -3.36 -14.63 7.48
N ALA A 41 -2.61 -15.27 8.40
CA ALA A 41 -2.80 -15.09 9.83
C ALA A 41 -2.20 -13.76 10.37
N SER A 42 -1.27 -13.13 9.65
CA SER A 42 -0.55 -11.92 10.10
C SER A 42 -1.17 -10.59 9.66
N PHE A 43 -2.24 -10.60 8.86
CA PHE A 43 -2.87 -9.36 8.36
C PHE A 43 -4.13 -8.93 9.12
N ARG A 44 -4.29 -9.37 10.38
CA ARG A 44 -5.40 -8.87 11.20
C ARG A 44 -5.23 -7.38 11.44
N CYS A 45 -6.30 -6.63 11.18
CA CYS A 45 -6.34 -5.21 11.48
C CYS A 45 -6.12 -4.99 12.98
N GLY A 46 -5.16 -4.14 13.37
CA GLY A 46 -4.94 -3.80 14.78
C GLY A 46 -6.11 -3.07 15.46
N LEU A 47 -7.14 -2.71 14.68
CA LEU A 47 -8.39 -2.09 15.13
C LEU A 47 -9.58 -3.05 14.94
N GLU A 48 -9.37 -4.37 14.96
CA GLU A 48 -10.40 -5.41 14.76
C GLU A 48 -11.68 -5.15 15.58
N GLU A 49 -11.54 -4.61 16.79
CA GLU A 49 -12.62 -4.20 17.70
C GLU A 49 -13.60 -3.14 17.15
N ASN A 50 -13.18 -2.36 16.15
CA ASN A 50 -14.03 -1.34 15.50
C ASN A 50 -14.78 -1.88 14.27
N HIS A 51 -14.54 -3.12 13.86
CA HIS A 51 -15.25 -3.74 12.74
C HIS A 51 -16.60 -4.28 13.19
N GLN A 52 -17.68 -3.89 12.51
CA GLN A 52 -19.02 -4.45 12.74
C GLN A 52 -19.23 -5.81 12.04
N GLY A 53 -18.22 -6.33 11.33
CA GLY A 53 -18.30 -7.54 10.52
C GLY A 53 -17.11 -8.48 10.72
N ALA A 54 -17.23 -9.70 10.20
CA ALA A 54 -16.13 -10.67 10.20
C ALA A 54 -14.96 -10.15 9.35
N TYR A 55 -13.74 -10.39 9.82
CA TYR A 55 -12.52 -10.08 9.07
C TYR A 55 -12.52 -10.85 7.74
N GLU A 56 -12.46 -10.12 6.63
CA GLU A 56 -12.25 -10.68 5.30
C GLU A 56 -11.04 -9.98 4.66
N PRO A 57 -10.02 -10.74 4.20
CA PRO A 57 -8.90 -10.14 3.51
C PRO A 57 -9.38 -9.56 2.17
N ALA A 58 -9.25 -8.24 2.01
CA ALA A 58 -9.50 -7.59 0.73
C ALA A 58 -8.42 -7.98 -0.28
N ALA A 59 -8.75 -8.82 -1.26
CA ALA A 59 -7.88 -9.12 -2.37
C ALA A 59 -7.97 -7.99 -3.42
N VAL A 60 -6.97 -7.10 -3.44
CA VAL A 60 -6.87 -6.03 -4.42
C VAL A 60 -5.87 -6.43 -5.50
N CYS A 61 -6.23 -6.27 -6.77
CA CYS A 61 -5.34 -6.55 -7.88
C CYS A 61 -4.14 -5.56 -7.89
N GLN A 62 -2.94 -5.98 -8.27
CA GLN A 62 -1.75 -5.10 -8.26
C GLN A 62 -2.01 -3.79 -9.03
N SER A 63 -2.61 -3.85 -10.21
CA SER A 63 -2.93 -2.67 -11.01
C SER A 63 -3.96 -1.75 -10.34
N CYS A 64 -4.91 -2.33 -9.59
CA CYS A 64 -5.92 -1.60 -8.82
C CYS A 64 -5.24 -0.84 -7.67
N TYR A 65 -4.34 -1.52 -6.95
CA TYR A 65 -3.57 -0.93 -5.86
C TYR A 65 -2.66 0.19 -6.37
N THR A 66 -1.87 -0.06 -7.42
CA THR A 66 -0.99 0.95 -8.02
C THR A 66 -1.76 2.18 -8.47
N LYS A 67 -2.93 2.00 -9.11
CA LYS A 67 -3.78 3.13 -9.50
C LYS A 67 -4.24 3.97 -8.31
N GLU A 68 -4.61 3.34 -7.20
CA GLU A 68 -5.05 4.09 -6.01
C GLU A 68 -3.88 4.74 -5.29
N GLN A 69 -2.72 4.06 -5.23
CA GLN A 69 -1.47 4.60 -4.74
C GLN A 69 -1.09 5.87 -5.51
N GLU A 70 -1.09 5.82 -6.85
CA GLU A 70 -0.80 6.98 -7.70
C GLU A 70 -1.75 8.17 -7.41
N ARG A 71 -3.04 7.90 -7.19
CA ARG A 71 -4.02 8.94 -6.84
C ARG A 71 -3.76 9.53 -5.45
N SER A 72 -3.37 8.70 -4.49
CA SER A 72 -2.96 9.15 -3.16
C SER A 72 -1.72 10.04 -3.23
N ASP A 73 -0.70 9.62 -3.99
CA ASP A 73 0.55 10.35 -4.18
C ASP A 73 0.29 11.72 -4.82
N LEU A 74 -0.61 11.80 -5.81
CA LEU A 74 -1.03 13.08 -6.42
C LEU A 74 -1.73 14.00 -5.42
N MET A 75 -2.58 13.44 -4.54
CA MET A 75 -3.28 14.22 -3.53
C MET A 75 -2.32 14.73 -2.45
N GLU A 76 -1.36 13.90 -2.02
CA GLU A 76 -0.30 14.31 -1.10
C GLU A 76 0.60 15.38 -1.72
N ALA A 77 0.99 15.23 -2.99
CA ALA A 77 1.76 16.24 -3.72
C ALA A 77 0.99 17.57 -3.83
N ALA A 78 -0.34 17.53 -4.04
CA ALA A 78 -1.16 18.74 -4.07
C ALA A 78 -1.13 19.51 -2.74
N LEU A 79 -1.10 18.80 -1.60
CA LEU A 79 -1.00 19.41 -0.27
C LEU A 79 0.36 20.07 -0.02
N HIS A 80 1.42 19.66 -0.73
CA HIS A 80 2.76 20.25 -0.66
C HIS A 80 2.91 21.53 -1.51
N MET A 81 1.84 22.31 -1.66
CA MET A 81 1.87 23.62 -2.32
C MET A 81 2.84 24.58 -1.60
N ASP A 82 3.67 25.29 -2.37
CA ASP A 82 4.57 26.32 -1.82
C ASP A 82 3.76 27.43 -1.15
N LEU A 83 4.20 27.89 0.01
CA LEU A 83 3.58 28.99 0.75
C LEU A 83 3.46 30.27 -0.08
N LYS A 84 4.44 30.57 -0.96
CA LYS A 84 4.39 31.72 -1.86
C LYS A 84 3.27 31.61 -2.89
N GLU A 85 3.07 30.41 -3.46
CA GLU A 85 1.97 30.15 -4.38
C GLU A 85 0.63 30.27 -3.68
N ALA A 86 0.50 29.66 -2.48
CA ALA A 86 -0.71 29.75 -1.67
C ALA A 86 -1.04 31.20 -1.31
N ALA A 87 -0.03 31.99 -0.90
CA ALA A 87 -0.20 33.40 -0.58
C ALA A 87 -0.64 34.23 -1.79
N GLN A 88 -0.10 33.94 -2.98
CA GLN A 88 -0.50 34.59 -4.23
C GLN A 88 -1.97 34.30 -4.57
N ILE A 89 -2.39 33.04 -4.48
CA ILE A 89 -3.79 32.63 -4.73
C ILE A 89 -4.74 33.36 -3.78
N VAL A 90 -4.39 33.43 -2.49
CA VAL A 90 -5.17 34.17 -1.50
C VAL A 90 -5.21 35.65 -1.85
N TYR A 91 -4.07 36.27 -2.15
CA TYR A 91 -4.00 37.68 -2.52
C TYR A 91 -4.92 38.01 -3.71
N ASP A 92 -4.84 37.23 -4.78
CA ASP A 92 -5.64 37.44 -5.99
C ASP A 92 -7.15 37.26 -5.71
N ALA A 93 -7.52 36.25 -4.92
CA ALA A 93 -8.91 36.00 -4.55
C ALA A 93 -9.50 37.09 -3.62
N VAL A 94 -8.67 37.62 -2.72
CA VAL A 94 -9.03 38.69 -1.78
C VAL A 94 -9.22 40.01 -2.53
N TRP A 95 -8.28 40.36 -3.41
CA TRP A 95 -8.29 41.65 -4.11
C TRP A 95 -9.14 41.65 -5.39
N GLY A 96 -9.60 40.48 -5.86
CA GLY A 96 -10.51 40.37 -7.01
C GLY A 96 -11.93 40.90 -6.74
N ASP A 97 -12.40 40.87 -5.49
CA ASP A 97 -13.70 41.44 -5.08
C ASP A 97 -13.62 41.98 -3.64
N THR A 98 -13.35 43.29 -3.52
CA THR A 98 -13.22 43.99 -2.24
C THR A 98 -14.51 44.62 -1.75
N SER A 99 -15.65 44.29 -2.37
CA SER A 99 -16.94 44.91 -2.03
C SER A 99 -17.51 44.46 -0.69
N ASP A 100 -17.15 43.25 -0.23
CA ASP A 100 -17.66 42.65 0.99
C ASP A 100 -16.57 41.80 1.68
N SER A 101 -16.11 42.25 2.84
CA SER A 101 -15.02 41.63 3.60
C SER A 101 -15.32 40.18 4.04
N ASN A 102 -16.59 39.80 4.16
CA ASN A 102 -16.96 38.43 4.52
C ASN A 102 -16.86 37.49 3.31
N LYS A 103 -17.17 38.00 2.10
CA LYS A 103 -16.98 37.25 0.85
C LYS A 103 -15.51 37.07 0.51
N THR A 104 -14.67 38.02 0.90
CA THR A 104 -13.22 38.00 0.65
C THR A 104 -12.52 36.74 1.17
N TYR A 105 -12.83 36.30 2.40
CA TYR A 105 -12.24 35.07 2.97
C TYR A 105 -12.84 33.79 2.37
N LEU A 106 -14.14 33.80 2.07
CA LEU A 106 -14.79 32.67 1.39
C LEU A 106 -14.22 32.49 -0.02
N ASN A 107 -13.99 33.57 -0.75
CA ASN A 107 -13.37 33.56 -2.07
C ASN A 107 -11.95 32.98 -2.02
N ALA A 108 -11.14 33.40 -1.04
CA ALA A 108 -9.81 32.85 -0.81
C ALA A 108 -9.83 31.34 -0.50
N ALA A 109 -10.73 30.90 0.39
CA ALA A 109 -10.90 29.49 0.71
C ALA A 109 -11.35 28.68 -0.52
N HIS A 110 -12.30 29.20 -1.30
CA HIS A 110 -12.74 28.58 -2.55
C HIS A 110 -11.62 28.49 -3.58
N ALA A 111 -10.81 29.53 -3.74
CA ALA A 111 -9.69 29.55 -4.67
C ALA A 111 -8.63 28.49 -4.29
N LEU A 112 -8.24 28.41 -3.01
CA LEU A 112 -7.30 27.41 -2.52
C LEU A 112 -7.82 25.98 -2.72
N LEU A 113 -9.07 25.71 -2.34
CA LEU A 113 -9.66 24.38 -2.52
C LEU A 113 -9.81 24.00 -3.99
N THR A 114 -10.04 24.98 -4.87
CA THR A 114 -10.12 24.76 -6.32
C THR A 114 -8.75 24.38 -6.88
N GLU A 115 -7.70 25.10 -6.47
CA GLU A 115 -6.34 24.82 -6.92
C GLU A 115 -5.83 23.46 -6.40
N LEU A 116 -6.10 23.13 -5.13
CA LEU A 116 -5.75 21.82 -4.55
C LEU A 116 -6.43 20.67 -5.30
N ARG A 117 -7.73 20.79 -5.61
CA ARG A 117 -8.47 19.78 -6.38
C ARG A 117 -7.91 19.61 -7.78
N LYS A 118 -7.59 20.73 -8.44
CA LYS A 118 -6.99 20.74 -9.78
C LYS A 118 -5.65 20.00 -9.78
N ARG A 119 -4.78 20.27 -8.80
CA ARG A 119 -3.47 19.60 -8.64
C ARG A 119 -3.62 18.12 -8.31
N ALA A 120 -4.61 17.75 -7.50
CA ALA A 120 -4.93 16.36 -7.18
C ALA A 120 -5.61 15.59 -8.33
N GLY A 121 -5.79 16.19 -9.52
CA GLY A 121 -6.47 15.56 -10.65
C GLY A 121 -7.96 15.29 -10.41
N ILE A 122 -8.55 15.91 -9.38
CA ILE A 122 -9.98 15.81 -9.09
C ILE A 122 -10.70 16.72 -10.08
N THR A 123 -11.44 16.11 -11.01
CA THR A 123 -12.28 16.88 -11.93
C THR A 123 -13.26 17.71 -11.10
N LEU A 124 -13.23 19.02 -11.28
CA LEU A 124 -14.14 19.98 -10.65
C LEU A 124 -15.53 19.81 -11.27
N VAL A 125 -16.20 18.70 -11.00
CA VAL A 125 -17.62 18.57 -11.28
C VAL A 125 -18.31 19.45 -10.24
N MET A 126 -18.94 20.54 -10.69
CA MET A 126 -19.89 21.32 -9.88
C MET A 126 -21.14 20.48 -9.62
N GLY A 127 -20.99 19.37 -8.90
CA GLY A 127 -22.04 18.44 -8.53
C GLY A 127 -21.86 18.00 -7.08
N SER A 128 -22.98 17.86 -6.37
CA SER A 128 -23.03 17.44 -4.98
C SER A 128 -22.06 16.28 -4.72
N LEU A 129 -21.09 16.51 -3.82
CA LEU A 129 -20.26 15.45 -3.27
C LEU A 129 -21.21 14.44 -2.62
N LYS A 130 -21.52 13.35 -3.33
CA LYS A 130 -22.22 12.22 -2.74
C LYS A 130 -21.32 11.72 -1.62
N THR A 131 -21.76 11.94 -0.38
CA THR A 131 -21.17 11.28 0.78
C THR A 131 -21.25 9.78 0.53
N LEU A 132 -20.11 9.10 0.62
CA LEU A 132 -20.07 7.65 0.60
C LEU A 132 -20.93 7.14 1.75
N ALA A 133 -21.93 6.33 1.45
CA ALA A 133 -22.70 5.65 2.47
C ALA A 133 -21.76 4.67 3.19
N HIS A 134 -21.64 4.85 4.51
CA HIS A 134 -20.95 3.92 5.39
C HIS A 134 -21.76 2.63 5.56
#